data_AF-A0AAE0E9D6-F1
#
_entry.id   AF-A0AAE0E9D6-F1
#
_cell.length_a   1.000
_cell.length_b   1.000
_cell.length_c   1.000
_cell.angle_alpha   90.00
_cell.angle_beta   90.00
_cell.angle_gamma   90.00
#
_symmetry.space_group_name_H-M   'P 1'
#
loop_
_entity.id
_entity.type
_entity.pdbx_description
1 polymer ?
#
loop_
_entity_poly.entity_id
_entity_poly.type
_entity_poly.pdbx_seq_one_letter_code
_entity_poly.pdbx_strand_id
1 'polypeptide(L)'
;MEAHHPFTEIQIPQQRFYNSIPFPSVLSPNPTKAVPCSVSHLIETIKTQKPFLDSLLHKTGAVLFRGFDIKTAKDFNDVVEAFGYEELSYMASRSPAARTNVVGRVFTANELPPDQPIGFHHEMSQVCLYV
;
A
#
# COMPACT_ATOMS: atom_id res chain seq x y z
N MET A 1 -7.54 4.37 -28.32
CA MET A 1 -7.74 5.61 -27.55
C MET A 1 -7.17 5.36 -26.17
N GLU A 2 -6.01 5.93 -25.84
CA GLU A 2 -5.42 5.78 -24.50
C GLU A 2 -6.34 6.44 -23.48
N ALA A 3 -6.94 5.64 -22.61
CA ALA A 3 -7.62 6.18 -21.44
C ALA A 3 -6.55 6.84 -20.56
N HIS A 4 -6.56 8.17 -20.49
CA HIS A 4 -5.67 8.94 -19.63
C HIS A 4 -5.96 8.60 -18.16
N HIS A 5 -5.25 7.58 -17.64
CA HIS A 5 -5.38 7.13 -16.26
C HIS A 5 -4.85 8.21 -15.30
N PRO A 6 -5.45 8.34 -14.11
CA PRO A 6 -5.03 9.31 -13.09
C PRO A 6 -3.66 8.97 -12.47
N PHE A 7 -3.20 7.74 -12.65
CA PHE A 7 -1.85 7.30 -12.32
C PHE A 7 -0.97 7.22 -13.55
N THR A 8 0.33 7.46 -13.36
CA THR A 8 1.38 7.13 -14.33
C THR A 8 2.21 5.97 -13.78
N GLU A 9 2.34 4.90 -14.57
CA GLU A 9 3.28 3.83 -14.26
C GLU A 9 4.71 4.29 -14.55
N ILE A 10 5.59 4.18 -13.56
CA ILE A 10 7.00 4.57 -13.68
C ILE A 10 7.91 3.36 -13.40
N GLN A 11 9.16 3.46 -13.84
CA GLN A 11 10.19 2.46 -13.52
C GLN A 11 11.22 3.00 -12.54
N ILE A 12 11.73 2.12 -11.70
CA ILE A 12 12.75 2.44 -10.69
C ILE A 12 13.90 1.44 -10.80
N PRO A 13 15.16 1.83 -10.49
CA PRO A 13 16.32 0.95 -10.69
C PRO A 13 16.25 -0.39 -9.96
N GLN A 14 15.53 -0.45 -8.84
CA GLN A 14 15.42 -1.65 -7.99
C GLN A 14 14.32 -2.63 -8.47
N GLN A 15 13.50 -2.23 -9.43
CA GLN A 15 12.40 -3.03 -9.95
C GLN A 15 12.94 -4.24 -10.74
N ARG A 16 12.33 -5.41 -10.55
CA ARG A 16 12.65 -6.62 -11.31
C ARG A 16 11.54 -6.96 -12.28
N PHE A 17 11.85 -7.77 -13.30
CA PHE A 17 10.87 -8.23 -14.28
C PHE A 17 10.85 -9.76 -14.31
N TYR A 18 9.67 -10.34 -14.21
CA TYR A 18 9.43 -11.77 -14.31
C TYR A 18 8.40 -12.00 -15.41
N ASN A 19 8.77 -12.72 -16.48
CA ASN A 19 7.91 -12.89 -17.67
C ASN A 19 7.38 -11.56 -18.22
N SER A 20 8.23 -10.53 -18.27
CA SER A 20 7.88 -9.16 -18.67
C SER A 20 6.89 -8.43 -17.75
N ILE A 21 6.58 -8.99 -16.57
CA ILE A 21 5.76 -8.35 -15.54
C ILE A 21 6.69 -7.67 -14.52
N PRO A 22 6.52 -6.37 -14.23
CA PRO A 22 7.30 -5.69 -13.20
C PRO A 22 6.92 -6.16 -11.79
N PHE A 23 7.93 -6.24 -10.91
CA PHE A 23 7.75 -6.49 -9.48
C PHE A 23 8.62 -5.52 -8.64
N PRO A 24 8.01 -4.68 -7.79
CA PRO A 24 6.58 -4.32 -7.77
C PRO A 24 6.21 -3.43 -8.97
N SER A 25 4.93 -3.27 -9.30
CA SER A 25 4.50 -2.12 -10.13
C SER A 25 4.65 -0.81 -9.35
N VAL A 26 4.96 0.30 -10.02
CA VAL A 26 5.13 1.60 -9.36
C VAL A 26 4.20 2.63 -10.00
N LEU A 27 3.33 3.23 -9.18
CA LEU A 27 2.39 4.26 -9.58
C LEU A 27 2.81 5.62 -9.01
N SER A 28 2.78 6.64 -9.86
CA SER A 28 3.02 8.04 -9.50
C SER A 28 1.88 8.95 -9.95
N PRO A 29 1.76 10.17 -9.38
CA PRO A 29 0.81 11.15 -9.88
C PRO A 29 1.04 11.45 -11.35
N ASN A 30 -0.04 11.58 -12.13
CA ASN A 30 0.08 11.93 -13.54
C ASN A 30 0.44 13.42 -13.72
N PRO A 31 1.63 13.74 -14.27
CA PRO A 31 2.11 15.13 -14.36
C PRO A 31 1.37 15.98 -15.41
N THR A 32 0.64 15.37 -16.34
CA THR A 32 -0.07 16.11 -17.41
C THR A 32 -1.40 16.70 -16.95
N LYS A 33 -1.86 16.37 -15.73
CA LYS A 33 -3.01 17.01 -15.10
C LYS A 33 -2.46 17.99 -14.07
N ALA A 34 -2.82 19.27 -14.18
CA ALA A 34 -2.52 20.32 -13.18
C ALA A 34 -3.28 20.10 -11.85
N VAL A 35 -3.50 18.84 -11.48
CA VAL A 35 -4.23 18.45 -10.29
C VAL A 35 -3.21 18.37 -9.15
N PRO A 36 -3.46 19.05 -8.03
CA PRO A 36 -2.57 18.98 -6.88
C PRO A 36 -2.40 17.52 -6.46
N CYS A 37 -1.17 17.12 -6.10
CA CYS A 37 -0.83 15.82 -5.53
C CYS A 37 -1.39 15.63 -4.11
N SER A 38 -2.59 16.16 -3.84
CA SER A 38 -3.22 16.17 -2.53
C SER A 38 -3.69 14.77 -2.15
N VAL A 39 -3.67 14.51 -0.84
CA VAL A 39 -4.16 13.26 -0.25
C VAL A 39 -5.62 13.00 -0.64
N SER A 40 -6.46 14.04 -0.65
CA SER A 40 -7.88 13.93 -1.04
C SER A 40 -8.06 13.44 -2.48
N HIS A 41 -7.23 13.93 -3.41
CA HIS A 41 -7.29 13.48 -4.80
C HIS A 41 -6.82 12.02 -4.94
N LEU A 42 -5.79 11.61 -4.20
CA LEU A 42 -5.35 10.22 -4.16
C LEU A 42 -6.47 9.31 -3.63
N ILE A 43 -7.14 9.70 -2.55
CA ILE A 43 -8.26 8.94 -1.96
C ILE A 43 -9.39 8.75 -2.98
N GLU A 44 -9.81 9.83 -3.65
CA GLU A 44 -10.85 9.76 -4.68
C GLU A 44 -10.41 8.87 -5.85
N THR A 45 -9.15 8.99 -6.25
CA THR A 45 -8.57 8.19 -7.32
C THR A 45 -8.55 6.70 -6.97
N ILE A 46 -8.15 6.33 -5.74
CA ILE A 46 -8.16 4.93 -5.27
C ILE A 46 -9.58 4.38 -5.34
N LYS A 47 -10.57 5.13 -4.83
CA LYS A 47 -11.98 4.71 -4.84
C LYS A 47 -12.51 4.50 -6.25
N THR A 48 -12.21 5.42 -7.17
CA THR A 48 -12.71 5.36 -8.56
C THR A 48 -11.97 4.35 -9.43
N GLN A 49 -10.68 4.10 -9.16
CA GLN A 49 -9.83 3.18 -9.91
C GLN A 49 -9.64 1.82 -9.22
N LYS A 50 -10.48 1.49 -8.22
CA LYS A 50 -10.37 0.22 -7.48
C LYS A 50 -10.28 -1.02 -8.40
N PRO A 51 -11.09 -1.18 -9.46
CA PRO A 51 -10.95 -2.33 -10.37
C PRO A 51 -9.59 -2.40 -11.08
N PHE A 52 -9.04 -1.25 -11.48
CA PHE A 52 -7.71 -1.17 -12.09
C PHE A 52 -6.63 -1.55 -11.08
N LEU A 53 -6.70 -1.00 -9.86
CA LEU A 53 -5.73 -1.28 -8.80
C LEU A 53 -5.75 -2.75 -8.36
N ASP A 54 -6.94 -3.34 -8.20
CA ASP A 54 -7.11 -4.76 -7.86
C ASP A 54 -6.55 -5.65 -8.98
N SER A 55 -6.79 -5.31 -10.25
CA SER A 55 -6.21 -6.03 -11.41
C SER A 55 -4.68 -5.91 -11.47
N LEU A 56 -4.15 -4.71 -11.25
CA LEU A 56 -2.70 -4.47 -11.25
C LEU A 56 -2.02 -5.23 -10.10
N LEU A 57 -2.60 -5.18 -8.90
CA LEU A 57 -2.11 -5.91 -7.72
C LEU A 57 -2.14 -7.43 -7.96
N HIS A 58 -3.23 -7.96 -8.53
CA HIS A 58 -3.33 -9.38 -8.87
C HIS A 58 -2.24 -9.82 -9.85
N LYS A 59 -1.94 -8.99 -10.87
CA LYS A 59 -0.92 -9.29 -11.88
C LYS A 59 0.51 -9.20 -11.33
N THR A 60 0.78 -8.21 -10.49
CA THR A 60 2.16 -7.81 -10.13
C THR A 60 2.55 -8.21 -8.71
N GLY A 61 1.62 -8.69 -7.89
CA GLY A 61 1.86 -9.13 -6.51
C GLY A 61 2.11 -8.00 -5.50
N ALA A 62 2.62 -6.85 -5.93
CA ALA A 62 2.81 -5.66 -5.10
C ALA A 62 2.79 -4.37 -5.94
N VAL A 63 2.22 -3.31 -5.38
CA VAL A 63 2.17 -1.97 -6.00
C VAL A 63 2.75 -0.94 -5.05
N LEU A 64 3.73 -0.17 -5.52
CA LEU A 64 4.33 0.96 -4.82
C LEU A 64 3.70 2.27 -5.30
N PHE A 65 3.08 3.03 -4.40
CA PHE A 65 2.64 4.39 -4.66
C PHE A 65 3.76 5.38 -4.29
N ARG A 66 4.25 6.16 -5.26
CA ARG A 66 5.41 7.06 -5.08
C ARG A 66 5.13 8.46 -5.61
N GLY A 67 5.47 9.48 -4.84
CA GLY A 67 5.33 10.90 -5.23
C GLY A 67 4.02 11.56 -4.82
N PHE A 68 3.24 10.94 -3.93
CA PHE A 68 2.03 11.53 -3.35
C PHE A 68 2.35 12.28 -2.06
N ASP A 69 1.58 13.32 -1.74
CA ASP A 69 1.82 14.22 -0.60
C ASP A 69 1.29 13.66 0.73
N ILE A 70 1.66 12.42 1.08
CA ILE A 70 1.29 11.77 2.35
C ILE A 70 2.32 12.18 3.42
N LYS A 71 1.92 13.02 4.38
CA LYS A 71 2.84 13.61 5.37
C LYS A 71 2.66 13.10 6.78
N THR A 72 1.47 12.60 7.11
CA THR A 72 1.11 12.20 8.47
C THR A 72 0.58 10.77 8.51
N ALA A 73 0.58 10.17 9.71
CA ALA A 73 -0.06 8.88 9.93
C ALA A 73 -1.58 8.92 9.62
N LYS A 74 -2.22 10.08 9.82
CA LYS A 74 -3.63 10.28 9.47
C LYS A 74 -3.83 10.25 7.95
N ASP A 75 -2.98 10.93 7.18
CA ASP A 75 -3.04 10.88 5.71
C ASP A 75 -2.90 9.44 5.21
N PHE A 76 -1.98 8.68 5.81
CA PHE A 76 -1.79 7.28 5.49
C PHE A 76 -3.02 6.42 5.85
N ASN A 77 -3.63 6.63 7.03
CA ASN A 77 -4.87 5.97 7.42
C ASN A 77 -6.01 6.25 6.42
N ASP A 78 -6.20 7.51 6.05
CA ASP A 78 -7.27 7.91 5.12
C ASP A 78 -7.07 7.23 3.74
N VAL A 79 -5.82 7.05 3.30
CA VAL A 79 -5.47 6.28 2.08
C VAL A 79 -5.76 4.78 2.26
N VAL A 80 -5.39 4.18 3.40
CA VAL A 80 -5.70 2.77 3.71
C VAL A 80 -7.21 2.52 3.69
N GLU A 81 -8.00 3.40 4.32
CA GLU A 81 -9.45 3.31 4.32
C GLU A 81 -10.06 3.47 2.92
N ALA A 82 -9.43 4.28 2.05
CA ALA A 82 -9.89 4.47 0.67
C ALA A 82 -9.90 3.18 -0.17
N PHE A 83 -9.01 2.22 0.14
CA PHE A 83 -8.99 0.92 -0.55
C PHE A 83 -10.22 0.05 -0.24
N GLY A 84 -10.89 0.31 0.89
CA GLY A 84 -12.09 -0.41 1.30
C GLY A 84 -11.85 -1.88 1.67
N TYR A 85 -10.60 -2.28 1.93
CA TYR A 85 -10.31 -3.61 2.46
C TYR A 85 -10.77 -3.71 3.93
N GLU A 86 -11.22 -4.89 4.36
CA GLU A 86 -11.57 -5.13 5.75
C GLU A 86 -10.32 -5.08 6.63
N GLU A 87 -10.44 -4.51 7.82
CA GLU A 87 -9.35 -4.49 8.78
C GLU A 87 -9.22 -5.85 9.44
N LEU A 88 -8.00 -6.40 9.46
CA LEU A 88 -7.70 -7.54 10.30
C LEU A 88 -7.56 -7.08 11.76
N SER A 89 -8.53 -7.41 12.60
CA SER A 89 -8.50 -7.04 14.02
C SER A 89 -7.28 -7.66 14.71
N TYR A 90 -6.38 -6.80 15.20
CA TYR A 90 -5.19 -7.24 15.91
C TYR A 90 -5.52 -8.07 17.15
N MET A 91 -6.59 -7.71 17.88
CA MET A 91 -7.04 -8.44 19.06
C MET A 91 -7.63 -9.82 18.72
N ALA A 92 -8.26 -9.96 17.55
CA ALA A 92 -8.71 -11.27 17.06
C ALA A 92 -7.53 -12.16 16.64
N SER A 93 -6.40 -11.53 16.34
CA SER A 93 -5.16 -12.18 15.99
C SER A 93 -4.39 -12.54 17.27
N ARG A 94 -4.12 -13.82 17.53
CA ARG A 94 -3.28 -14.24 18.68
C ARG A 94 -1.79 -13.97 18.46
N SER A 95 -1.47 -12.86 17.80
CA SER A 95 -0.08 -12.48 17.55
C SER A 95 0.59 -12.11 18.87
N PRO A 96 1.77 -12.69 19.19
CA PRO A 96 2.52 -12.35 20.40
C PRO A 96 3.27 -11.02 20.29
N ALA A 97 3.30 -10.39 19.10
CA ALA A 97 3.99 -9.12 18.93
C ALA A 97 3.29 -8.02 19.73
N ALA A 98 4.05 -7.07 20.27
CA ALA A 98 3.46 -5.82 20.74
C ALA A 98 3.33 -4.86 19.56
N ARG A 99 2.19 -4.20 19.41
CA ARG A 99 1.96 -3.15 18.40
C ARG A 99 1.32 -1.96 19.10
N THR A 100 1.77 -0.75 18.79
CA THR A 100 1.15 0.48 19.31
C THR A 100 0.25 1.08 18.23
N ASN A 101 -1.03 1.30 18.55
CA ASN A 101 -1.93 2.00 17.64
C ASN A 101 -1.51 3.47 17.54
N VAL A 102 -1.34 3.97 16.31
CA VAL A 102 -0.99 5.36 16.04
C VAL A 102 -2.26 6.15 15.73
N VAL A 103 -3.05 5.68 14.75
CA VAL A 103 -4.34 6.28 14.37
C VAL A 103 -5.13 5.30 13.51
N GLY A 104 -6.42 5.11 13.81
CA GLY A 104 -7.31 4.23 13.03
C GLY A 104 -6.70 2.84 12.85
N ARG A 105 -6.47 2.46 11.59
CA ARG A 105 -5.92 1.16 11.15
C ARG A 105 -4.39 1.14 11.03
N VAL A 106 -3.71 2.19 11.51
CA VAL A 106 -2.26 2.37 11.42
C VAL A 106 -1.61 2.10 12.77
N PHE A 107 -0.67 1.17 12.79
CA PHE A 107 0.06 0.72 13.98
C PHE A 107 1.58 0.78 13.74
N THR A 108 2.37 0.86 14.82
CA THR A 108 3.82 0.59 14.74
C THR A 108 4.07 -0.89 14.46
N ALA A 109 5.22 -1.21 13.86
CA ALA A 109 5.52 -2.56 13.41
C ALA A 109 6.50 -3.33 14.31
N ASN A 110 7.78 -3.01 14.24
CA ASN A 110 8.85 -3.77 14.86
C ASN A 110 9.57 -2.96 15.94
N GLU A 111 9.75 -3.55 17.11
CA GLU A 111 10.48 -2.97 18.25
C GLU A 111 11.87 -3.63 18.45
N LEU A 112 12.31 -4.51 17.52
CA LEU A 112 13.69 -5.02 17.58
C LEU A 112 14.70 -3.88 17.32
N PRO A 113 15.92 -3.99 17.88
CA PRO A 113 17.00 -3.04 17.62
C PRO A 113 17.28 -2.85 16.11
N PRO A 114 17.64 -1.63 15.67
CA PRO A 114 17.83 -1.31 14.25
C PRO A 114 18.98 -2.05 13.57
N ASP A 115 19.91 -2.63 14.34
CA ASP A 115 21.02 -3.45 13.87
C ASP A 115 20.64 -4.92 13.63
N GLN A 116 19.44 -5.34 14.03
CA GLN A 116 18.98 -6.71 13.85
C GLN A 116 18.24 -6.89 12.51
N PRO A 117 18.70 -7.81 11.65
CA PRO A 117 18.00 -8.11 10.41
C PRO A 117 16.70 -8.87 10.70
N ILE A 118 15.63 -8.49 9.99
CA ILE A 118 14.37 -9.23 9.99
C ILE A 118 14.43 -10.25 8.84
N GLY A 119 14.29 -11.54 9.15
CA GLY A 119 14.27 -12.60 8.14
C GLY A 119 13.04 -12.50 7.24
N PHE A 120 13.12 -13.01 6.00
CA PHE A 120 11.96 -13.08 5.11
C PHE A 120 10.87 -13.99 5.68
N HIS A 121 9.62 -13.54 5.65
CA HIS A 121 8.45 -14.27 6.14
C HIS A 121 7.17 -13.75 5.48
N HIS A 122 6.08 -14.51 5.58
CA HIS A 122 4.74 -13.99 5.37
C HIS A 122 4.18 -13.47 6.69
N GLU A 123 3.58 -12.29 6.65
CA GLU A 123 2.92 -11.68 7.80
C GLU A 123 1.91 -12.67 8.40
N MET A 124 2.02 -12.93 9.70
CA MET A 124 1.08 -13.79 10.45
C MET A 124 1.00 -15.25 9.96
N SER A 125 2.03 -15.77 9.28
CA SER A 125 2.04 -17.13 8.69
C SER A 125 1.74 -18.30 9.63
N GLN A 126 1.85 -18.12 10.94
CA GLN A 126 1.57 -19.15 11.95
C GLN A 126 0.36 -18.82 12.85
N VAL A 127 -0.37 -17.74 12.54
CA VAL A 127 -1.53 -17.32 13.34
C VAL A 127 -2.82 -17.88 12.74
N CYS A 128 -3.62 -18.53 13.58
CA CYS A 128 -4.98 -18.93 13.24
C CYS A 128 -5.94 -17.77 13.60
N LEU A 129 -6.77 -17.36 12.63
CA LEU A 129 -7.85 -16.40 12.86
C LEU A 129 -9.09 -17.16 13.32
N TYR A 130 -9.68 -16.76 14.44
CA TYR A 130 -11.00 -17.22 14.84
C TYR A 130 -12.00 -16.18 14.34
N VAL A 131 -12.74 -16.54 13.29
CA VAL A 131 -13.88 -15.78 12.76
C VAL A 131 -15.18 -16.24 13.41
#